data_AF-A0A482WUZ2-F1
#
_entry.id   AF-A0A482WUZ2-F1
#
_cell.length_a   1.000
_cell.length_b   1.000
_cell.length_c   1.000
_cell.angle_alpha   90.00
_cell.angle_beta   90.00
_cell.angle_gamma   90.00
#
_symmetry.space_group_name_H-M   'P 1'
#
loop_
_entity.id
_entity.type
_entity.pdbx_description
1 polymer ?
#
loop_
_entity_poly.entity_id
_entity_poly.type
_entity_poly.pdbx_seq_one_letter_code
_entity_poly.pdbx_strand_id
1 'polypeptide(L)'
;MGINPDYRDHDFYHRIISKDSERVIERFKSAQINGITIVQQEIDMYHVIRHVYRHGPVILLTDANSLTCDDCKIMRFNPGDLKCFTSLSKLYHGHFVIVMGYDLSEQKVFYRNPCFKQRICTTSFISLDSAWKHEGTDQDAIFIHHYDMGSS
;
A
#
# COMPACT_ATOMS: atom_id res chain seq x y z
N MET A 1 3.09 11.99 -12.30
CA MET A 1 3.05 10.51 -12.35
C MET A 1 4.43 9.98 -12.68
N GLY A 2 4.97 9.09 -11.84
CA GLY A 2 6.40 8.73 -11.87
C GLY A 2 7.10 9.20 -10.59
N ILE A 3 8.43 9.12 -10.58
CA ILE A 3 9.24 9.54 -9.42
C ILE A 3 8.90 10.98 -9.05
N ASN A 4 8.47 11.19 -7.81
CA ASN A 4 8.16 12.51 -7.30
C ASN A 4 9.46 13.34 -7.21
N PRO A 5 9.57 14.46 -7.97
CA PRO A 5 10.77 15.29 -8.00
C PRO A 5 11.14 15.89 -6.65
N ASP A 6 10.18 16.03 -5.74
CA ASP A 6 10.38 16.66 -4.42
C ASP A 6 11.17 15.76 -3.46
N TYR A 7 11.30 14.47 -3.76
CA TYR A 7 12.14 13.54 -2.99
C TYR A 7 13.55 13.36 -3.57
N ARG A 8 13.95 14.18 -4.56
CA ARG A 8 15.29 14.11 -5.18
C ARG A 8 16.43 14.28 -4.18
N ASP A 9 16.20 15.02 -3.10
CA ASP A 9 17.21 15.35 -2.09
C ASP A 9 17.33 14.29 -0.97
N HIS A 10 16.50 13.25 -0.97
CA HIS A 10 16.68 12.13 -0.04
C HIS A 10 17.74 11.16 -0.55
N ASP A 11 18.71 10.80 0.30
CA ASP A 11 19.83 9.89 0.01
C ASP A 11 19.42 8.56 -0.66
N PHE A 12 18.19 8.09 -0.41
CA PHE A 12 17.61 6.92 -1.05
C PHE A 12 17.51 7.05 -2.58
N TYR A 13 17.19 8.24 -3.09
CA TYR A 13 16.92 8.49 -4.50
C TYR A 13 18.20 8.77 -5.32
N HIS A 14 19.21 9.41 -4.73
CA HIS A 14 20.42 9.84 -5.44
C HIS A 14 21.20 8.73 -6.17
N ARG A 15 21.18 7.50 -5.66
CA ARG A 15 21.96 6.37 -6.24
C ARG A 15 21.22 5.59 -7.32
N ILE A 16 19.91 5.78 -7.45
CA ILE A 16 19.03 4.86 -8.20
C ILE A 16 18.18 5.59 -9.27
N ILE A 17 18.03 6.92 -9.18
CA ILE A 17 17.12 7.73 -10.02
C ILE A 17 17.21 7.44 -11.52
N SER A 18 18.39 7.41 -12.17
CA SER A 18 18.42 7.44 -13.64
C SER A 18 17.87 6.16 -14.28
N LYS A 19 18.35 4.99 -13.86
CA LYS A 19 17.83 3.69 -14.37
C LYS A 19 16.42 3.37 -13.88
N ASP A 20 16.09 3.79 -12.66
CA ASP A 20 14.79 3.46 -12.09
C ASP A 20 13.67 4.36 -12.62
N SER A 21 13.99 5.61 -12.98
CA SER A 21 13.08 6.53 -13.67
C SER A 21 12.57 5.93 -14.98
N GLU A 22 13.48 5.47 -15.84
CA GLU A 22 13.12 4.90 -17.14
C GLU A 22 12.24 3.66 -16.97
N ARG A 23 12.64 2.74 -16.09
CA ARG A 23 11.87 1.53 -15.76
C ARG A 23 10.46 1.85 -15.26
N VAL A 24 10.32 2.86 -14.40
CA VAL A 24 9.02 3.27 -13.83
C VAL A 24 8.15 3.92 -14.90
N ILE A 25 8.71 4.81 -15.72
CA ILE A 25 8.00 5.44 -16.84
C ILE A 25 7.51 4.40 -17.84
N GLU A 26 8.35 3.43 -18.20
CA GLU A 26 7.96 2.33 -19.11
C GLU A 26 6.82 1.49 -18.54
N ARG A 27 6.82 1.21 -17.23
CA ARG A 27 5.72 0.50 -16.56
C ARG A 27 4.41 1.27 -16.63
N PHE A 28 4.42 2.57 -16.41
CA PHE A 28 3.20 3.39 -16.56
C PHE A 28 2.68 3.41 -18.00
N LYS A 29 3.57 3.55 -18.99
CA LYS A 29 3.20 3.45 -20.41
C LYS A 29 2.59 2.08 -20.74
N SER A 30 3.26 1.01 -20.30
CA SER A 30 2.79 -0.37 -20.51
C SER A 30 1.44 -0.62 -19.83
N ALA A 31 1.24 -0.12 -18.61
CA ALA A 31 -0.02 -0.24 -17.90
C ALA A 31 -1.19 0.37 -18.70
N GLN A 32 -1.01 1.58 -19.25
CA GLN A 32 -2.02 2.22 -20.11
C GLN A 32 -2.33 1.39 -21.36
N ILE A 33 -1.28 0.87 -22.02
CA ILE A 33 -1.43 0.00 -23.20
C ILE A 33 -2.21 -1.28 -22.86
N ASN A 34 -2.01 -1.82 -21.66
CA ASN A 34 -2.72 -3.00 -21.16
C ASN A 34 -4.09 -2.67 -20.54
N GLY A 35 -4.62 -1.46 -20.74
CA GLY A 35 -5.95 -1.08 -20.27
C GLY A 35 -6.06 -0.80 -18.77
N ILE A 36 -4.94 -0.60 -18.07
CA ILE A 36 -4.92 -0.16 -16.68
C ILE A 36 -5.07 1.35 -16.64
N THR A 37 -6.15 1.83 -16.02
CA THR A 37 -6.39 3.26 -15.81
C THR A 37 -5.49 3.78 -14.68
N ILE A 38 -4.74 4.85 -14.95
CA ILE A 38 -3.92 5.54 -13.96
C ILE A 38 -4.53 6.92 -13.72
N VAL A 39 -4.81 7.23 -12.46
CA VAL A 39 -5.41 8.52 -12.06
C VAL A 39 -4.59 9.08 -10.91
N GLN A 40 -4.31 10.38 -10.96
CA GLN A 40 -3.75 11.11 -9.82
C GLN A 40 -4.92 11.82 -9.13
N GLN A 41 -5.24 11.41 -7.92
CA GLN A 41 -6.38 11.93 -7.16
C GLN A 41 -6.09 11.79 -5.67
N GLU A 42 -6.60 12.73 -4.88
CA GLU A 42 -6.67 12.57 -3.42
C GLU A 42 -7.79 11.60 -3.05
N ILE A 43 -7.45 10.58 -2.27
CA ILE A 43 -8.35 9.51 -1.86
C ILE A 43 -8.42 9.52 -0.33
N ASP A 44 -9.59 9.27 0.22
CA ASP A 44 -9.78 9.07 1.65
C ASP A 44 -10.17 7.62 1.96
N MET A 45 -10.16 7.27 3.25
CA MET A 45 -10.56 5.94 3.70
C MET A 45 -11.98 5.59 3.25
N TYR A 46 -12.90 6.56 3.17
CA TYR A 46 -14.27 6.33 2.73
C TYR A 46 -14.33 5.85 1.27
N HIS A 47 -13.52 6.42 0.38
CA HIS A 47 -13.40 5.96 -1.00
C HIS A 47 -12.87 4.52 -1.08
N VAL A 48 -11.86 4.18 -0.28
CA VAL A 48 -11.34 2.80 -0.18
C VAL A 48 -12.45 1.84 0.25
N ILE A 49 -13.14 2.14 1.35
CA ILE A 49 -14.23 1.32 1.88
C ILE A 49 -15.38 1.17 0.87
N ARG A 50 -15.76 2.27 0.22
CA ARG A 50 -16.82 2.27 -0.79
C ARG A 50 -16.46 1.40 -1.99
N HIS A 51 -15.20 1.41 -2.43
CA HIS A 51 -14.75 0.53 -3.50
C HIS A 51 -14.74 -0.93 -3.05
N VAL A 52 -14.23 -1.23 -1.86
CA VAL A 52 -14.23 -2.59 -1.28
C VAL A 52 -15.64 -3.17 -1.25
N TYR A 53 -16.62 -2.35 -0.86
CA TYR A 53 -18.03 -2.73 -0.88
C TYR A 53 -18.59 -3.02 -2.28
N ARG A 54 -18.25 -2.20 -3.29
CA ARG A 54 -18.90 -2.24 -4.62
C ARG A 54 -18.19 -3.11 -5.65
N HIS A 55 -16.87 -3.19 -5.56
CA HIS A 55 -16.01 -3.64 -6.66
C HIS A 55 -14.97 -4.68 -6.23
N GLY A 56 -14.68 -4.80 -4.93
CA GLY A 56 -13.74 -5.77 -4.40
C GLY A 56 -12.43 -5.14 -3.91
N PRO A 57 -11.35 -5.92 -3.79
CA PRO A 57 -10.21 -5.52 -2.97
C PRO A 57 -9.42 -4.32 -3.49
N VAL A 58 -8.72 -3.67 -2.57
CA VAL A 58 -7.79 -2.57 -2.86
C VAL A 58 -6.41 -2.94 -2.34
N ILE A 59 -5.37 -2.75 -3.14
CA ILE A 59 -3.98 -2.93 -2.70
C ILE A 59 -3.44 -1.55 -2.32
N LEU A 60 -2.93 -1.40 -1.10
CA LEU A 60 -2.37 -0.15 -0.60
C LEU A 60 -0.87 -0.32 -0.31
N LEU A 61 -0.08 0.69 -0.64
CA LEU A 61 1.27 0.85 -0.11
C LEU A 61 1.20 1.50 1.27
N THR A 62 1.83 0.89 2.26
CA THR A 62 1.84 1.40 3.64
C THR A 62 3.26 1.47 4.18
N ASP A 63 3.52 2.34 5.16
CA ASP A 63 4.72 2.19 5.99
C ASP A 63 4.52 1.05 7.00
N ALA A 64 5.34 0.00 6.87
CA ALA A 64 5.30 -1.17 7.74
C ALA A 64 5.58 -0.85 9.21
N ASN A 65 6.29 0.24 9.49
CA ASN A 65 6.56 0.66 10.87
C ASN A 65 5.31 1.26 11.55
N SER A 66 4.40 1.82 10.74
CA SER A 66 3.19 2.50 11.18
C SER A 66 1.95 1.59 11.14
N LEU A 67 1.96 0.54 10.32
CA LEU A 67 0.83 -0.39 10.21
C LEU A 67 0.73 -1.31 11.44
N THR A 68 -0.39 -1.22 12.15
CA THR A 68 -0.69 -2.07 13.31
C THR A 68 -1.74 -3.13 12.97
N CYS A 69 -1.77 -4.21 13.75
CA CYS A 69 -2.75 -5.28 13.63
C CYS A 69 -3.26 -5.68 15.02
N ASP A 70 -4.56 -5.64 15.23
CA ASP A 70 -5.21 -5.91 16.52
C ASP A 70 -5.04 -7.39 16.93
N ASP A 71 -5.15 -8.30 15.97
CA ASP A 71 -5.07 -9.75 16.20
C ASP A 71 -3.63 -10.28 16.19
N CYS A 72 -2.71 -9.49 15.63
CA CYS A 72 -1.31 -9.82 15.60
C CYS A 72 -0.71 -9.42 16.92
N LYS A 73 -0.95 -10.24 17.96
CA LYS A 73 -0.17 -10.19 19.21
C LYS A 73 1.29 -10.01 18.81
N ILE A 74 1.83 -8.82 19.08
CA ILE A 74 3.10 -8.30 18.61
C ILE A 74 4.04 -9.46 18.31
N MET A 75 4.03 -9.95 17.06
CA MET A 75 5.16 -10.73 16.57
C MET A 75 6.17 -9.64 16.36
N ARG A 76 6.86 -9.28 17.45
CA ARG A 76 8.18 -8.69 17.39
C ARG A 76 8.87 -9.58 16.39
N PHE A 77 9.06 -9.07 15.17
CA PHE A 77 9.82 -9.77 14.16
C PHE A 77 11.00 -10.40 14.87
N ASN A 78 11.15 -11.73 14.79
CA ASN A 78 12.27 -12.38 15.45
C ASN A 78 13.54 -11.67 14.94
N PRO A 79 14.39 -11.10 15.82
CA PRO A 79 15.58 -10.37 15.38
C PRO A 79 16.51 -11.21 14.49
N GLY A 80 16.36 -12.55 14.50
CA GLY A 80 17.07 -13.48 13.62
C GLY A 80 16.58 -13.54 12.18
N ASP A 81 15.33 -13.17 11.89
CA ASP A 81 14.78 -13.08 10.52
C ASP A 81 15.03 -11.69 9.90
N LEU A 82 15.49 -10.73 10.72
CA LEU A 82 15.92 -9.38 10.34
C LEU A 82 17.39 -9.16 10.76
N LYS A 83 18.33 -9.83 10.09
CA LYS A 83 19.77 -9.54 10.23
C LYS A 83 20.20 -8.12 9.74
N CYS A 84 19.27 -7.19 9.53
CA CYS A 84 19.56 -5.86 8.99
C CYS A 84 18.96 -4.67 9.79
N PHE A 85 18.36 -4.88 10.97
CA PHE A 85 17.60 -3.82 11.66
C PHE A 85 17.96 -3.60 13.14
N THR A 86 19.25 -3.49 13.45
CA THR A 86 19.67 -2.90 14.74
C THR A 86 20.37 -1.57 14.50
N SER A 87 19.75 -0.50 15.01
CA SER A 87 20.24 0.88 15.11
C SER A 87 20.44 1.66 13.82
N LEU A 88 19.37 2.28 13.35
CA LEU A 88 19.36 3.64 12.79
C LEU A 88 17.89 4.11 12.77
N SER A 89 17.64 5.41 12.64
CA SER A 89 16.29 5.99 12.48
C SER A 89 15.36 5.04 11.71
N LYS A 90 14.12 4.84 12.16
CA LYS A 90 13.15 4.02 11.41
C LYS A 90 12.80 4.76 10.13
N LEU A 91 13.65 4.61 9.13
CA LEU A 91 13.43 5.05 7.76
C LEU A 91 12.17 4.35 7.27
N TYR A 92 11.42 5.07 6.43
CA TYR A 92 10.25 4.55 5.75
C TYR A 92 10.50 3.13 5.21
N HIS A 93 9.58 2.21 5.50
CA HIS A 93 9.64 0.84 5.01
C HIS A 93 8.34 0.47 4.29
N GLY A 94 8.31 0.68 2.98
CA GLY A 94 7.14 0.38 2.16
C GLY A 94 6.74 -1.09 2.20
N HIS A 95 5.45 -1.34 2.43
CA HIS A 95 4.85 -2.67 2.48
C HIS A 95 3.45 -2.66 1.87
N PHE A 96 3.23 -3.50 0.85
CA PHE A 96 1.93 -3.64 0.22
C PHE A 96 1.02 -4.57 1.01
N VAL A 97 -0.22 -4.12 1.24
CA VAL A 97 -1.29 -4.91 1.87
C VAL A 97 -2.53 -4.92 1.00
N ILE A 98 -3.37 -5.94 1.18
CA ILE A 98 -4.61 -6.09 0.42
C ILE A 98 -5.79 -5.86 1.35
N VAL A 99 -6.50 -4.76 1.18
CA VAL A 99 -7.75 -4.46 1.87
C VAL A 99 -8.87 -5.29 1.25
N MET A 100 -9.54 -6.11 2.06
CA MET A 100 -10.54 -7.08 1.60
C MET A 100 -11.93 -6.88 2.22
N GLY A 101 -12.04 -6.12 3.30
CA GLY A 101 -13.31 -5.91 4.00
C GLY A 101 -13.21 -4.86 5.10
N TYR A 102 -14.34 -4.57 5.74
CA TYR A 102 -14.44 -3.58 6.80
C TYR A 102 -15.61 -3.85 7.74
N ASP A 103 -15.56 -3.22 8.90
CA ASP A 103 -16.64 -3.11 9.88
C ASP A 103 -16.86 -1.63 10.20
N LEU A 104 -18.04 -1.09 9.88
CA LEU A 104 -18.35 0.33 10.12
C LEU A 104 -18.69 0.61 11.59
N SER A 105 -19.29 -0.34 12.30
CA SER A 105 -19.61 -0.18 13.72
C SER A 105 -18.34 -0.07 14.55
N GLU A 106 -17.36 -0.91 14.28
CA GLU A 106 -16.10 -0.98 15.02
C GLU A 106 -15.00 -0.11 14.40
N GLN A 107 -15.28 0.51 13.24
CA GLN A 107 -14.32 1.27 12.43
C GLN A 107 -13.03 0.47 12.15
N LYS A 108 -13.19 -0.78 11.73
CA LYS A 108 -12.10 -1.74 11.46
C LYS A 108 -11.98 -2.07 9.99
N VAL A 109 -10.75 -2.27 9.54
CA VAL A 109 -10.43 -2.82 8.21
C VAL A 109 -9.91 -4.24 8.36
N PHE A 110 -10.41 -5.13 7.50
CA PHE A 110 -9.85 -6.47 7.30
C PHE A 110 -8.91 -6.45 6.09
N TYR A 111 -7.67 -6.86 6.30
CA TYR A 111 -6.64 -6.86 5.26
C TYR A 111 -5.81 -8.14 5.27
N ARG A 112 -5.24 -8.50 4.12
CA ARG A 112 -4.24 -9.56 4.02
C ARG A 112 -2.86 -8.95 4.01
N ASN A 113 -1.97 -9.54 4.80
CA ASN A 113 -0.54 -9.26 4.74
C ASN A 113 0.14 -10.37 3.91
N PRO A 114 0.64 -10.08 2.69
CA PRO A 114 1.27 -11.09 1.83
C PRO A 114 2.47 -11.82 2.45
N CYS A 115 3.13 -11.25 3.47
CA CYS A 115 4.20 -11.93 4.21
C CYS A 115 3.71 -13.15 5.01
N PHE A 116 2.41 -13.27 5.26
CA PHE A 116 1.83 -14.37 6.02
C PHE A 116 0.83 -15.14 5.16
N LYS A 117 1.00 -16.47 5.07
CA LYS A 117 0.08 -17.33 4.31
C LYS A 117 -1.28 -17.39 5.00
N GLN A 118 -2.34 -17.17 4.21
CA GLN A 118 -3.75 -17.37 4.58
C GLN A 118 -4.23 -16.65 5.85
N ARG A 119 -3.62 -15.50 6.18
CA ARG A 119 -4.02 -14.70 7.35
C ARG A 119 -4.81 -13.47 6.92
N ILE A 120 -5.94 -13.26 7.59
CA ILE A 120 -6.65 -11.98 7.60
C ILE A 120 -6.24 -11.27 8.90
N CYS A 121 -5.78 -10.04 8.75
CA CYS A 121 -5.41 -9.13 9.83
C CYS A 121 -6.50 -8.06 9.96
N THR A 122 -6.60 -7.47 11.14
CA THR A 122 -7.56 -6.42 11.45
C THR A 122 -6.85 -5.20 12.01
N THR A 123 -7.26 -4.00 11.63
CA THR A 123 -6.74 -2.74 12.17
C THR A 123 -7.80 -1.65 12.16
N SER A 124 -7.60 -0.52 12.84
CA SER A 124 -8.53 0.61 12.79
C SER A 124 -8.42 1.40 11.48
N PHE A 125 -9.49 2.09 11.10
CA PHE A 125 -9.48 3.03 9.96
C PHE A 125 -8.35 4.05 10.10
N ILE A 126 -8.18 4.61 11.31
CA ILE A 126 -7.16 5.61 11.61
C ILE A 126 -5.75 5.04 11.45
N SER A 127 -5.50 3.82 11.96
CA SER A 127 -4.17 3.22 11.85
C SER A 127 -3.82 2.91 10.40
N LEU A 128 -4.76 2.42 9.60
CA LEU A 128 -4.51 2.16 8.19
C LEU A 128 -4.31 3.47 7.40
N ASP A 129 -5.16 4.47 7.63
CA ASP A 129 -5.07 5.78 6.96
C ASP A 129 -3.72 6.45 7.25
N SER A 130 -3.29 6.43 8.52
CA SER A 130 -1.98 6.97 8.92
C SER A 130 -0.80 6.20 8.31
N ALA A 131 -0.90 4.87 8.18
CA ALA A 131 0.17 4.07 7.60
C ALA A 131 0.24 4.22 6.07
N TRP A 132 -0.90 4.37 5.41
CA TRP A 132 -1.01 4.59 3.96
C TRP A 132 -0.67 6.02 3.54
N LYS A 133 -0.90 7.02 4.40
CA LYS A 133 -0.54 8.43 4.13
C LYS A 133 0.79 8.84 4.73
N HIS A 134 1.58 7.89 5.23
CA HIS A 134 2.92 8.17 5.75
C HIS A 134 3.85 8.69 4.65
N GLU A 135 4.81 9.54 5.00
CA GLU A 135 5.78 10.06 4.03
C GLU A 135 6.53 8.92 3.32
N GLY A 136 6.66 9.02 2.00
CA GLY A 136 7.33 8.00 1.17
C GLY A 136 6.41 6.89 0.62
N THR A 137 5.14 6.83 1.03
CA THR A 137 4.13 5.95 0.41
C THR A 137 3.57 6.50 -0.91
N ASP A 138 3.73 7.80 -1.15
CA ASP A 138 3.09 8.57 -2.22
C ASP A 138 1.55 8.37 -2.29
N GLN A 139 0.94 7.84 -1.22
CA GLN A 139 -0.46 7.41 -1.15
C GLN A 139 -0.86 6.43 -2.26
N ASP A 140 0.08 5.61 -2.74
CA ASP A 140 -0.15 4.65 -3.81
C ASP A 140 -1.27 3.64 -3.45
N ALA A 141 -2.27 3.55 -4.32
CA ALA A 141 -3.42 2.66 -4.18
C ALA A 141 -3.80 2.04 -5.53
N ILE A 142 -4.09 0.73 -5.53
CA ILE A 142 -4.51 -0.03 -6.70
C ILE A 142 -5.90 -0.59 -6.45
N PHE A 143 -6.88 -0.05 -7.16
CA PHE A 143 -8.28 -0.44 -7.08
C PHE A 143 -8.56 -1.58 -8.06
N ILE A 144 -8.94 -2.75 -7.55
CA ILE A 144 -9.26 -3.89 -8.41
C ILE A 144 -10.73 -3.80 -8.82
N HIS A 145 -10.98 -3.72 -10.12
CA HIS A 145 -12.32 -3.78 -10.69
C HIS A 145 -12.52 -5.13 -11.37
N HIS A 146 -13.58 -5.85 -11.00
CA HIS A 146 -14.04 -6.98 -11.80
C HIS A 146 -14.75 -6.44 -13.03
N TYR A 147 -14.37 -6.93 -14.22
CA TYR A 147 -15.18 -6.77 -15.41
C TYR A 147 -16.35 -7.73 -15.31
N ASP A 148 -17.57 -7.20 -15.13
CA ASP A 148 -18.77 -7.96 -15.46
C ASP A 148 -18.79 -8.13 -16.97
N MET A 149 -18.54 -9.36 -17.46
CA MET A 149 -18.95 -9.73 -18.81
C MET A 149 -20.46 -9.63 -18.82
N GLY A 150 -20.98 -8.61 -19.49
CA GLY A 150 -22.41 -8.27 -19.50
C GLY A 150 -23.29 -9.51 -19.64
N SER A 151 -24.30 -9.57 -18.78
CA SER A 151 -25.44 -10.48 -18.96
C SER A 151 -26.00 -10.22 -20.36
N SER A 152 -25.82 -11.20 -21.24
CA SER A 152 -26.39 -11.21 -22.59
C SER A 152 -27.91 -11.35 -22.52
#